data_AF-D2HLC5-F1
#
_entry.id   AF-D2HLC5-F1
#
_cell.length_a   1.000
_cell.length_b   1.000
_cell.length_c   1.000
_cell.angle_alpha   90.00
_cell.angle_beta   90.00
_cell.angle_gamma   90.00
#
_symmetry.space_group_name_H-M   'P 1'
#
loop_
_entity.id
_entity.type
_entity.pdbx_description
1 polymer ?
#
loop_
_entity_poly.entity_id
_entity_poly.type
_entity_poly.pdbx_seq_one_letter_code
_entity_poly.pdbx_strand_id
1 'polypeptide(L)'
;LFFLERSTEIGKLLSSYLEKKSEVEDHSVHLLFSANRWEQVPLIKKKLSQGITLVVDRYAFSGVAFTSAKENFSLDWCKQPDVGLPKPDLVVFLQLRLAEAARRGEFGRERYENGNFQERALHRFHQLMADETLNWKV
;
A
#
# COMPACT_ATOMS: atom_id res chain seq x y z
N LEU A 1 -0.69 -3.61 13.35
CA LEU A 1 -0.05 -4.41 12.26
C LEU A 1 0.51 -3.42 11.26
N PHE A 2 1.65 -3.73 10.65
CA PHE A 2 2.28 -2.86 9.66
C PHE A 2 2.28 -3.59 8.31
N PHE A 3 1.71 -3.00 7.25
CA PHE A 3 1.75 -3.63 5.93
C PHE A 3 3.00 -3.26 5.15
N LEU A 4 3.99 -4.08 5.46
CA LEU A 4 5.19 -4.47 4.76
C LEU A 4 5.83 -5.33 5.84
N GLU A 5 5.32 -6.55 6.03
CA GLU A 5 5.81 -7.41 7.11
C GLU A 5 7.19 -7.92 6.70
N ARG A 6 8.21 -7.09 6.95
CA ARG A 6 9.59 -7.27 6.47
C ARG A 6 10.26 -8.50 7.09
N SER A 7 9.64 -9.14 8.10
CA SER A 7 10.16 -10.38 8.69
C SER A 7 9.95 -11.62 7.83
N THR A 8 8.95 -11.64 6.94
CA THR A 8 8.70 -12.79 6.05
C THR A 8 9.64 -12.78 4.85
N GLU A 9 9.78 -13.93 4.18
CA GLU A 9 10.64 -14.02 2.99
C GLU A 9 10.20 -13.07 1.87
N ILE A 10 8.89 -12.92 1.67
CA ILE A 10 8.33 -11.92 0.73
C ILE A 10 8.64 -10.51 1.22
N GLY A 11 8.46 -10.24 2.51
CA GLY A 11 8.77 -8.95 3.12
C GLY A 11 10.24 -8.53 2.96
N LYS A 12 11.18 -9.47 3.07
CA LYS A 12 12.61 -9.23 2.85
C LYS A 12 12.90 -8.84 1.40
N LEU A 13 12.30 -9.53 0.43
CA LEU A 13 12.42 -9.19 -1.00
C LEU A 13 11.88 -7.77 -1.27
N LEU A 14 10.72 -7.42 -0.69
CA LEU A 14 10.13 -6.10 -0.82
C LEU A 14 11.01 -5.01 -0.17
N SER A 15 11.60 -5.28 1.00
CA SER A 15 12.53 -4.34 1.66
C SER A 15 13.75 -4.07 0.79
N SER A 16 14.37 -5.12 0.23
CA SER A 16 15.50 -4.99 -0.69
C SER A 16 15.14 -4.17 -1.92
N TYR A 17 13.95 -4.37 -2.48
CA TYR A 17 13.47 -3.60 -3.62
C TYR A 17 13.25 -2.12 -3.29
N LEU A 18 12.62 -1.80 -2.15
CA LEU A 18 12.35 -0.43 -1.71
C LEU A 18 13.64 0.34 -1.38
N GLU A 19 14.62 -0.35 -0.82
CA GLU A 19 15.96 0.16 -0.53
C GLU A 19 16.86 0.27 -1.77
N LYS A 20 16.34 -0.03 -2.97
CA LYS A 20 17.07 0.00 -4.25
C LYS A 20 18.27 -0.96 -4.30
N LYS A 21 18.26 -2.00 -3.45
CA LYS A 21 19.29 -3.06 -3.41
C LYS A 21 19.05 -4.17 -4.42
N SER A 22 17.80 -4.36 -4.84
CA SER A 22 17.43 -5.26 -5.92
C SER A 22 16.42 -4.61 -6.86
N GLU A 23 16.51 -4.97 -8.13
CA GLU A 23 15.48 -4.67 -9.13
C GLU A 23 14.53 -5.86 -9.26
N VAL A 24 13.24 -5.55 -9.29
CA VAL A 24 12.17 -6.51 -9.50
C VAL A 24 11.24 -5.88 -10.52
N GLU A 25 10.82 -6.67 -11.50
CA GLU A 25 9.87 -6.25 -12.51
C GLU A 25 8.55 -5.74 -11.87
N ASP A 26 7.93 -4.71 -12.45
CA ASP A 26 6.86 -3.96 -11.82
C ASP A 26 5.58 -4.76 -11.57
N HIS A 27 5.21 -5.69 -12.45
CA HIS A 27 4.09 -6.61 -12.22
C HIS A 27 4.44 -7.61 -11.12
N SER A 28 5.65 -8.17 -11.15
CA SER A 28 6.13 -9.12 -10.14
C SER A 28 6.13 -8.50 -8.75
N VAL A 29 6.69 -7.29 -8.58
CA VAL A 29 6.73 -6.62 -7.27
C VAL A 29 5.33 -6.24 -6.79
N HIS A 30 4.42 -5.85 -7.68
CA HIS A 30 3.02 -5.59 -7.33
C HIS A 30 2.35 -6.83 -6.72
N LEU A 31 2.54 -7.99 -7.37
CA LEU A 31 2.01 -9.26 -6.88
C LEU A 31 2.66 -9.68 -5.55
N LEU A 32 3.96 -9.42 -5.36
CA LEU A 32 4.63 -9.67 -4.07
C LEU A 32 4.04 -8.81 -2.95
N PHE A 33 3.76 -7.53 -3.21
CA PHE A 33 3.06 -6.68 -2.25
C PHE A 33 1.68 -7.24 -1.87
N SER A 34 0.92 -7.75 -2.83
CA SER A 34 -0.38 -8.37 -2.56
C SER A 34 -0.24 -9.71 -1.82
N ALA A 35 0.72 -10.55 -2.20
CA ALA A 35 1.01 -11.81 -1.50
C ALA A 35 1.39 -11.56 -0.04
N ASN A 36 2.16 -10.50 0.25
CA ASN A 36 2.49 -10.08 1.63
C ASN A 36 1.26 -9.64 2.44
N ARG A 37 0.16 -9.24 1.78
CA ARG A 37 -1.13 -9.03 2.44
C ARG A 37 -1.84 -10.34 2.74
N TRP A 38 -1.90 -11.21 1.73
CA TRP A 38 -2.57 -12.50 1.83
C TRP A 38 -1.97 -13.43 2.88
N GLU A 39 -0.65 -13.44 3.07
CA GLU A 39 0.00 -14.25 4.11
C GLU A 39 -0.46 -13.88 5.54
N GLN A 40 -0.89 -12.63 5.75
CA GLN A 40 -1.34 -12.12 7.05
C GLN A 40 -2.84 -12.31 7.29
N VAL A 41 -3.61 -12.70 6.27
CA VAL A 41 -5.08 -12.85 6.37
C VAL A 41 -5.51 -13.84 7.45
N PRO A 42 -4.90 -15.03 7.62
CA PRO A 42 -5.27 -15.93 8.71
C PRO A 42 -5.12 -15.30 10.09
N LEU A 43 -4.03 -14.54 10.31
CA LEU A 43 -3.79 -13.83 11.56
C LEU A 43 -4.80 -12.71 11.78
N ILE A 44 -5.10 -11.92 10.74
CA ILE A 44 -6.08 -10.84 10.78
C ILE A 44 -7.46 -11.40 11.17
N LYS A 45 -7.93 -12.43 10.45
CA LYS A 45 -9.22 -13.06 10.73
C LYS A 45 -9.29 -13.61 12.16
N LYS A 46 -8.22 -14.26 12.64
CA LYS A 46 -8.13 -14.79 14.01
C LYS A 46 -8.19 -13.68 15.06
N LYS A 47 -7.50 -12.56 14.86
CA LYS A 47 -7.49 -11.46 15.83
C LYS A 47 -8.84 -10.74 15.87
N LEU A 48 -9.43 -10.48 14.70
CA LEU A 48 -10.77 -9.88 14.62
C LEU A 48 -11.83 -10.76 15.26
N SER A 49 -11.79 -12.09 15.06
CA SER A 49 -12.75 -13.00 15.71
C SER A 49 -12.58 -13.10 17.23
N GLN A 50 -11.42 -12.70 17.76
CA GLN A 50 -11.17 -12.57 19.20
C GLN A 50 -11.65 -11.23 19.78
N GLY A 51 -12.30 -10.37 18.97
CA GLY A 51 -12.73 -9.03 19.39
C GLY A 51 -11.59 -8.01 19.46
N ILE A 52 -10.42 -8.32 18.90
CA ILE A 52 -9.27 -7.42 18.91
C ILE A 52 -9.36 -6.48 17.70
N THR A 53 -9.41 -5.17 17.95
CA THR A 53 -9.31 -4.15 16.90
C THR A 53 -7.89 -4.07 16.36
N LEU A 54 -7.75 -4.03 15.03
CA LEU A 54 -6.46 -3.95 14.36
C LEU A 54 -6.27 -2.56 13.77
N VAL A 55 -5.27 -1.83 14.26
CA VAL A 55 -4.75 -0.62 13.59
C VAL A 55 -3.69 -1.08 12.60
N VAL A 56 -3.86 -0.67 11.34
CA VAL A 56 -3.11 -1.18 10.21
C VAL A 56 -2.49 -0.01 9.45
N ASP A 57 -1.16 0.08 9.47
CA ASP A 57 -0.43 1.09 8.68
C ASP A 57 -0.23 0.59 7.25
N ARG A 58 -0.86 1.29 6.30
CA ARG A 58 -1.04 0.93 4.88
C ARG A 58 -1.87 -0.35 4.67
N TYR A 59 -2.47 -0.50 3.49
CA TYR A 59 -3.20 -1.71 3.11
C TYR A 59 -3.21 -1.87 1.58
N ALA A 60 -4.19 -2.60 1.03
CA ALA A 60 -4.41 -2.78 -0.41
C ALA A 60 -4.37 -1.45 -1.20
N PHE A 61 -4.94 -0.38 -0.65
CA PHE A 61 -5.00 0.94 -1.29
C PHE A 61 -3.63 1.49 -1.66
N SER A 62 -2.62 1.29 -0.82
CA SER A 62 -1.24 1.69 -1.13
C SER A 62 -0.68 0.86 -2.29
N GLY A 63 -0.94 -0.44 -2.33
CA GLY A 63 -0.50 -1.31 -3.43
C GLY A 63 -1.06 -0.83 -4.78
N VAL A 64 -2.36 -0.53 -4.79
CA VAL A 64 -3.07 -0.02 -5.98
C VAL A 64 -2.54 1.36 -6.39
N ALA A 65 -2.48 2.31 -5.46
CA ALA A 65 -2.12 3.70 -5.76
C ALA A 65 -0.68 3.83 -6.27
N PHE A 66 0.28 3.13 -5.64
CA PHE A 66 1.68 3.21 -6.03
C PHE A 66 1.95 2.51 -7.37
N THR A 67 1.31 1.37 -7.63
CA THR A 67 1.55 0.63 -8.89
C THR A 67 0.88 1.33 -10.07
N SER A 68 -0.37 1.76 -9.92
CA SER A 68 -1.08 2.52 -10.97
C SER A 68 -0.55 3.93 -11.20
N ALA A 69 0.34 4.44 -10.34
CA ALA A 69 1.10 5.66 -10.59
C ALA A 69 2.24 5.46 -11.62
N LYS A 70 2.63 4.21 -11.89
CA LYS A 70 3.55 3.85 -12.98
C LYS A 70 2.82 3.85 -14.33
N GLU A 71 3.59 3.90 -15.41
CA GLU A 71 3.03 3.90 -16.76
C GLU A 71 2.45 2.52 -17.12
N ASN A 72 1.35 2.51 -17.88
CA ASN A 72 0.69 1.30 -18.39
C ASN A 72 0.07 0.37 -17.33
N PHE A 73 -0.11 0.83 -16.08
CA PHE A 73 -0.84 0.09 -15.05
C PHE A 73 -2.24 0.66 -14.84
N SER A 74 -3.26 -0.12 -15.16
CA SER A 74 -4.66 0.26 -14.89
C SER A 74 -5.00 0.09 -13.42
N LEU A 75 -5.89 0.94 -12.90
CA LEU A 75 -6.43 0.77 -11.54
C LEU A 75 -7.14 -0.57 -11.38
N ASP A 76 -7.87 -1.01 -12.41
CA ASP A 76 -8.60 -2.28 -12.38
C ASP A 76 -7.65 -3.46 -12.17
N TRP A 77 -6.59 -3.57 -12.99
CA TRP A 77 -5.60 -4.64 -12.86
C TRP A 77 -4.94 -4.61 -11.48
N CYS A 78 -4.58 -3.43 -10.99
CA CYS A 78 -3.94 -3.28 -9.69
C CYS A 78 -4.86 -3.68 -8.51
N LYS A 79 -6.19 -3.60 -8.66
CA LYS A 79 -7.15 -4.00 -7.63
C LYS A 79 -7.30 -5.52 -7.55
N GLN A 80 -7.20 -6.23 -8.68
CA GLN A 80 -7.55 -7.66 -8.76
C GLN A 80 -6.82 -8.55 -7.75
N PRO A 81 -5.50 -8.41 -7.52
CA PRO A 81 -4.79 -9.29 -6.57
C PRO A 81 -5.31 -9.18 -5.14
N ASP A 82 -5.90 -8.05 -4.75
CA ASP A 82 -6.38 -7.78 -3.40
C ASP A 82 -7.89 -8.02 -3.22
N VAL A 83 -8.62 -8.41 -4.28
CA VAL A 83 -10.04 -8.72 -4.18
C VAL A 83 -10.24 -9.93 -3.26
N GLY A 84 -11.03 -9.75 -2.21
CA GLY A 84 -11.33 -10.80 -1.21
C GLY A 84 -10.53 -10.69 0.10
N LEU A 85 -9.60 -9.73 0.20
CA LEU A 85 -8.98 -9.39 1.49
C LEU A 85 -10.04 -8.94 2.51
N PRO A 86 -9.79 -9.12 3.83
CA PRO A 86 -10.65 -8.56 4.87
C PRO A 86 -10.91 -7.07 4.67
N LYS A 87 -12.18 -6.73 4.42
CA LYS A 87 -12.60 -5.35 4.16
C LYS A 87 -12.42 -4.50 5.42
N PRO A 88 -11.72 -3.35 5.36
CA PRO A 88 -11.63 -2.45 6.50
C PRO A 88 -12.98 -1.80 6.84
N ASP A 89 -13.27 -1.67 8.14
CA ASP A 89 -14.46 -0.94 8.63
C ASP A 89 -14.29 0.59 8.53
N LEU A 90 -13.03 1.05 8.52
CA LEU A 90 -12.64 2.46 8.45
C LEU A 90 -11.30 2.58 7.73
N VAL A 91 -11.20 3.55 6.81
CA VAL A 91 -9.94 3.91 6.16
C VAL A 91 -9.65 5.38 6.43
N VAL A 92 -8.59 5.65 7.20
CA VAL A 92 -8.15 7.02 7.48
C VAL A 92 -7.06 7.41 6.49
N PHE A 93 -7.31 8.43 5.68
CA PHE A 93 -6.34 9.01 4.77
C PHE A 93 -5.76 10.29 5.33
N LEU A 94 -4.48 10.28 5.67
CA LEU A 94 -3.80 11.44 6.23
C LEU A 94 -3.33 12.35 5.10
N GLN A 95 -4.08 13.42 4.83
CA GLN A 95 -3.70 14.40 3.82
C GLN A 95 -2.59 15.33 4.32
N LEU A 96 -1.51 15.45 3.56
CA LEU A 96 -0.38 16.34 3.84
C LEU A 96 0.08 16.97 2.53
N ARG A 97 0.43 18.25 2.54
CA ARG A 97 0.99 18.89 1.33
C ARG A 97 2.37 18.31 1.05
N LEU A 98 2.69 18.04 -0.21
CA LEU A 98 3.99 17.49 -0.62
C LEU A 98 5.18 18.34 -0.11
N ALA A 99 5.03 19.67 -0.11
CA ALA A 99 6.03 20.59 0.44
C ALA A 99 6.28 20.41 1.94
N GLU A 100 5.27 19.99 2.71
CA GLU A 100 5.40 19.70 4.14
C GLU A 100 5.94 18.29 4.37
N ALA A 101 5.57 17.33 3.52
CA ALA A 101 6.11 15.98 3.53
C ALA A 101 7.63 15.98 3.26
N ALA A 102 8.08 16.75 2.27
CA ALA A 102 9.49 16.86 1.90
C ALA A 102 10.37 17.49 3.00
N ARG A 103 9.77 18.23 3.95
CA ARG A 103 10.48 18.78 5.11
C ARG A 103 10.73 17.74 6.21
N ARG A 104 10.11 16.56 6.14
CA ARG A 104 10.37 15.44 7.05
C ARG A 104 11.67 14.77 6.56
N GLY A 105 12.72 14.83 7.38
CA GLY A 105 14.12 14.66 6.96
C GLY A 105 14.54 13.32 6.35
N GLU A 106 13.65 12.35 6.22
CA GLU A 106 13.97 11.05 5.60
C GLU A 106 13.47 10.92 4.15
N PHE A 107 12.78 11.94 3.61
CA PHE A 107 12.29 11.92 2.22
C PHE A 107 13.43 11.80 1.19
N GLY A 108 13.41 10.72 0.40
CA GLY A 108 14.31 10.49 -0.74
C GLY A 108 15.14 9.20 -0.63
N ARG A 109 15.07 8.50 0.50
CA ARG A 109 15.81 7.26 0.76
C ARG A 109 15.20 6.06 0.04
N GLU A 110 13.88 5.91 0.09
CA GLU A 110 13.20 4.78 -0.54
C GLU A 110 12.83 5.05 -2.02
N ARG A 111 12.60 3.98 -2.79
CA ARG A 111 12.36 4.00 -4.24
C ARG A 111 11.31 5.00 -4.71
N TYR A 112 10.24 5.21 -3.94
CA TYR A 112 9.09 6.00 -4.36
C TYR A 112 9.07 7.43 -3.79
N GLU A 113 10.11 7.83 -3.05
CA GLU A 113 10.17 9.13 -2.40
C GLU A 113 10.68 10.23 -3.35
N ASN A 114 9.93 10.47 -4.43
CA ASN A 114 10.14 11.59 -5.34
C ASN A 114 8.82 12.33 -5.59
N GLY A 115 8.89 13.67 -5.73
CA GLY A 115 7.70 14.54 -5.77
C GLY A 115 6.71 14.17 -6.87
N ASN A 116 7.18 14.02 -8.11
CA ASN A 116 6.31 13.73 -9.25
C ASN A 116 5.60 12.37 -9.11
N PHE A 117 6.28 11.36 -8.57
CA PHE A 117 5.65 10.07 -8.32
C PHE A 117 4.63 10.15 -7.19
N GLN A 118 4.94 10.86 -6.10
CA GLN A 118 4.00 11.05 -4.99
C GLN A 118 2.74 11.81 -5.42
N GLU A 119 2.86 12.78 -6.33
CA GLU A 119 1.72 13.49 -6.92
C GLU A 119 0.82 12.54 -7.75
N ARG A 120 1.42 11.69 -8.60
CA ARG A 120 0.68 10.67 -9.34
C ARG A 120 -0.02 9.68 -8.40
N ALA A 121 0.67 9.19 -7.38
CA ALA A 121 0.08 8.29 -6.40
C ALA A 121 -1.07 8.95 -5.62
N LEU A 122 -0.95 10.23 -5.25
CA LEU A 122 -2.02 11.00 -4.61
C LEU A 122 -3.26 11.10 -5.50
N HIS A 123 -3.09 11.37 -6.80
CA HIS A 123 -4.20 11.37 -7.74
C HIS A 123 -4.90 9.99 -7.79
N ARG A 124 -4.14 8.89 -7.76
CA ARG A 124 -4.71 7.53 -7.69
C ARG A 124 -5.47 7.29 -6.39
N PHE A 125 -4.97 7.78 -5.25
CA PHE A 125 -5.70 7.72 -3.98
C PHE A 125 -7.04 8.45 -4.06
N HIS A 126 -7.10 9.64 -4.66
CA HIS A 126 -8.37 10.35 -4.87
C HIS A 126 -9.35 9.55 -5.73
N GLN A 127 -8.87 8.85 -6.76
CA GLN A 127 -9.73 7.94 -7.55
C GLN A 127 -10.26 6.77 -6.71
N LEU A 128 -9.47 6.23 -5.77
CA LEU A 128 -9.91 5.17 -4.85
C LEU A 128 -10.90 5.65 -3.79
N MET A 129 -10.81 6.91 -3.37
CA MET A 129 -11.75 7.52 -2.42
C MET A 129 -13.15 7.74 -2.99
N ALA A 130 -13.30 7.72 -4.32
CA ALA A 130 -14.61 7.78 -4.97
C ALA A 130 -15.43 6.49 -4.80
N ASP A 131 -14.82 5.41 -4.27
CA ASP A 131 -15.52 4.16 -3.98
C ASP A 131 -16.37 4.30 -2.70
N GLU A 132 -17.67 4.54 -2.87
CA GLU A 132 -18.65 4.70 -1.79
C GLU A 132 -18.87 3.42 -0.97
N THR A 133 -18.38 2.27 -1.42
CA THR A 133 -18.49 1.03 -0.64
C THR A 133 -17.53 1.02 0.56
N LEU A 134 -16.56 1.93 0.61
CA LEU A 134 -15.55 2.04 1.67
C LEU A 134 -15.80 3.29 2.53
N ASN A 135 -15.64 3.13 3.84
CA ASN A 135 -15.79 4.22 4.80
C ASN A 135 -14.48 5.02 4.92
N TRP A 136 -14.24 5.91 3.96
CA TRP A 136 -13.10 6.82 3.98
C TRP A 136 -13.31 7.99 4.95
N LYS A 137 -12.26 8.32 5.71
CA LYS A 137 -12.13 9.56 6.47
C LYS A 137 -10.84 10.25 6.04
N VAL A 138 -10.98 11.45 5.50
CA VAL A 138 -9.90 12.30 5.01
C VAL A 138 -9.66 13.42 6.01
#